data_AF-A0A7W9ETT0-F1
#
_entry.id   AF-A0A7W9ETT0-F1
#
_cell.length_a   1.000
_cell.length_b   1.000
_cell.length_c   1.000
_cell.angle_alpha   90.00
_cell.angle_beta   90.00
_cell.angle_gamma   90.00
#
_symmetry.space_group_name_H-M   'P 1'
#
loop_
_entity.id
_entity.type
_entity.pdbx_description
1 polymer ?
#
loop_
_entity_poly.entity_id
_entity_poly.type
_entity_poly.pdbx_seq_one_letter_code
_entity_poly.pdbx_strand_id
1 'polypeptide(L)'
;MLQAAEARALLSAYGVPTVSSRLARDAEAVAEACGKIDGAFAVKIVSPQLSHKTDVGGVALDLPTPEAAVAAAQVMKSRIGHEHPDACLIGFEVEPMIRVPHSIELLVGLAQDPVFGPVITVGAGGEAVEVLADRALELPPLDDELARAMIARTRVSRLLAGYRHVPPADIDAIVRVINAVSAIAVDLPDIVELDINPLLVHPGGVVALDYRVRIAETPQQSRLAIRPVPNEWTGDLVTRAGVALHVRPVIPTDEDALAELFRHVSPEVMRFRFLTGLWEVGRDRLVAMSQVDYRRTINFLAFAGPTLIATAMLACDPDLTRAELAVSVHRDWKGKGVSWTLVEHVLRYARAEGISTVESIESIDNHAALSLEREMGFVPQGGGEPGERVVR
;
A
#
# COMPACT_ATOMS: atom_id res chain seq x y z
N MET A 1 -8.17 -6.23 -20.64
CA MET A 1 -7.45 -4.95 -20.44
C MET A 1 -8.50 -3.87 -20.28
N LEU A 2 -8.31 -2.93 -19.35
CA LEU A 2 -9.18 -1.77 -19.22
C LEU A 2 -9.06 -0.84 -20.44
N GLN A 3 -10.14 -0.15 -20.77
CA GLN A 3 -10.11 0.96 -21.71
C GLN A 3 -9.40 2.16 -21.08
N ALA A 4 -8.85 3.06 -21.90
CA ALA A 4 -8.08 4.22 -21.43
C ALA A 4 -8.87 5.07 -20.42
N ALA A 5 -10.16 5.32 -20.68
CA ALA A 5 -11.02 6.09 -19.77
C ALA A 5 -11.23 5.40 -18.41
N GLU A 6 -11.36 4.07 -18.40
CA GLU A 6 -11.53 3.28 -17.18
C GLU A 6 -10.22 3.24 -16.37
N ALA A 7 -9.09 3.00 -17.04
CA ALA A 7 -7.77 3.03 -16.42
C ALA A 7 -7.46 4.42 -15.83
N ARG A 8 -7.84 5.48 -16.53
CA ARG A 8 -7.71 6.87 -16.03
C ARG A 8 -8.56 7.11 -14.79
N ALA A 9 -9.82 6.67 -14.82
CA ALA A 9 -10.73 6.83 -13.69
C ALA A 9 -10.21 6.09 -12.45
N LEU A 10 -9.68 4.88 -12.63
CA LEU A 10 -9.02 4.11 -11.58
C LEU A 10 -7.83 4.88 -11.00
N LEU A 11 -6.86 5.28 -11.83
CA LEU A 11 -5.66 6.00 -11.38
C LEU A 11 -6.02 7.31 -10.67
N SER A 12 -7.02 8.04 -11.18
CA SER A 12 -7.52 9.27 -10.57
C SER A 12 -8.18 9.04 -9.21
N ALA A 13 -8.89 7.91 -9.02
CA ALA A 13 -9.51 7.55 -7.74
C ALA A 13 -8.47 7.31 -6.64
N TYR A 14 -7.27 6.84 -7.02
CA TYR A 14 -6.12 6.66 -6.13
C TYR A 14 -5.17 7.87 -6.12
N GLY A 15 -5.56 8.99 -6.74
CA GLY A 15 -4.78 10.24 -6.68
C GLY A 15 -3.53 10.27 -7.55
N VAL A 16 -3.39 9.36 -8.54
CA VAL A 16 -2.28 9.38 -9.50
C VAL A 16 -2.56 10.41 -10.60
N PRO A 17 -1.74 11.48 -10.74
CA PRO A 17 -1.94 12.47 -11.79
C PRO A 17 -1.68 11.87 -13.16
N THR A 18 -2.62 12.01 -14.09
CA THR A 18 -2.54 11.48 -15.47
C THR A 18 -2.67 12.62 -16.48
N VAL A 19 -2.02 12.45 -17.63
CA VAL A 19 -2.24 13.35 -18.78
C VAL A 19 -3.70 13.26 -19.25
N SER A 20 -4.27 14.40 -19.61
CA SER A 20 -5.62 14.43 -20.15
C SER A 20 -5.64 14.06 -21.61
N SER A 21 -6.27 12.94 -21.94
CA SER A 21 -6.41 12.47 -23.32
C SER A 21 -7.84 12.58 -23.86
N ARG A 22 -7.97 12.59 -25.19
CA ARG A 22 -9.24 12.58 -25.94
C ARG A 22 -9.16 11.58 -27.08
N LEU A 23 -10.17 10.72 -27.21
CA LEU A 23 -10.25 9.74 -28.30
C LEU A 23 -10.86 10.37 -29.55
N ALA A 24 -10.14 10.32 -30.66
CA ALA A 24 -10.62 10.56 -32.01
C ALA A 24 -10.85 9.21 -32.71
N ARG A 25 -12.02 8.98 -33.32
CA ARG A 25 -12.37 7.69 -33.94
C ARG A 25 -11.66 7.42 -35.26
N ASP A 26 -11.19 8.47 -35.92
CA ASP A 26 -10.44 8.45 -37.16
C ASP A 26 -9.47 9.63 -37.21
N ALA A 27 -8.67 9.72 -38.28
CA ALA A 27 -7.65 10.74 -38.41
C ALA A 27 -8.26 12.13 -38.61
N GLU A 28 -9.42 12.21 -39.26
CA GLU A 28 -10.16 13.45 -39.52
C GLU A 28 -10.70 14.07 -38.22
N ALA A 29 -11.16 13.24 -37.28
CA ALA A 29 -11.62 13.67 -35.96
C ALA A 29 -10.50 14.15 -35.01
N VAL A 30 -9.22 13.96 -35.36
CA VAL A 30 -8.08 14.38 -34.51
C VAL A 30 -8.08 15.90 -34.29
N ALA A 31 -8.43 16.69 -35.30
CA ALA A 31 -8.47 18.15 -35.17
C ALA A 31 -9.52 18.61 -34.14
N GLU A 32 -10.68 17.95 -34.08
CA GLU A 32 -11.71 18.23 -33.08
C GLU A 32 -11.22 17.83 -31.67
N ALA A 33 -10.54 16.68 -31.56
CA ALA A 33 -9.96 16.22 -30.30
C ALA A 33 -8.88 17.18 -29.78
N CYS A 34 -8.05 17.78 -30.65
CA CYS A 34 -7.13 18.88 -30.28
C CYS A 34 -7.86 20.02 -29.57
N GLY A 35 -9.03 20.43 -30.05
CA GLY A 35 -9.95 21.36 -29.37
C GLY A 35 -9.29 22.54 -28.65
N LYS A 36 -9.51 22.67 -27.33
CA LYS A 36 -8.97 23.74 -26.47
C LYS A 36 -7.64 23.37 -25.78
N ILE A 37 -6.91 22.38 -26.28
CA ILE A 37 -5.58 22.07 -25.73
C ILE A 37 -4.62 23.16 -26.24
N ASP A 38 -3.99 23.85 -25.30
CA ASP A 38 -2.97 24.85 -25.61
C ASP A 38 -1.60 24.19 -25.86
N GLY A 39 -0.88 24.64 -26.88
CA GLY A 39 0.48 24.17 -27.19
C GLY A 39 0.53 23.02 -28.19
N ALA A 40 1.62 22.24 -28.14
CA ALA A 40 1.83 21.11 -29.03
C ALA A 40 1.05 19.87 -28.57
N PHE A 41 0.83 18.93 -29.49
CA PHE A 41 0.05 17.71 -29.27
C PHE A 41 0.93 16.46 -29.39
N ALA A 42 0.51 15.42 -28.69
CA ALA A 42 0.91 14.04 -28.95
C ALA A 42 -0.31 13.27 -29.49
N VAL A 43 -0.09 12.44 -30.51
CA VAL A 43 -1.10 11.56 -31.09
C VAL A 43 -0.60 10.14 -31.00
N LYS A 44 -1.38 9.26 -30.38
CA LYS A 44 -1.05 7.85 -30.17
C LYS A 44 -2.12 6.96 -30.78
N ILE A 45 -1.74 5.82 -31.34
CA ILE A 45 -2.68 4.86 -31.89
C ILE A 45 -3.41 4.10 -30.77
N VAL A 46 -4.70 3.82 -30.98
CA VAL A 46 -5.49 2.98 -30.08
C VAL A 46 -5.86 1.69 -30.80
N SER A 47 -5.22 0.59 -30.43
CA SER A 47 -5.50 -0.75 -30.95
C SER A 47 -5.30 -1.83 -29.88
N PRO A 48 -6.24 -2.77 -29.70
CA PRO A 48 -6.06 -3.89 -28.76
C PRO A 48 -4.87 -4.79 -29.09
N GLN A 49 -4.49 -4.87 -30.36
CA GLN A 49 -3.41 -5.74 -30.85
C GLN A 49 -2.03 -5.08 -30.77
N LEU A 50 -1.95 -3.75 -30.65
CA LEU A 50 -0.69 -2.99 -30.69
C LEU A 50 -0.41 -2.36 -29.32
N SER A 51 0.04 -3.19 -28.38
CA SER A 51 0.34 -2.77 -27.01
C SER A 51 1.60 -1.90 -26.89
N HIS A 52 2.64 -2.20 -27.68
CA HIS A 52 3.87 -1.41 -27.78
C HIS A 52 3.77 -0.41 -28.93
N LYS A 53 3.11 0.72 -28.67
CA LYS A 53 2.74 1.71 -29.69
C LYS A 53 3.97 2.28 -30.41
N THR A 54 5.04 2.57 -29.68
CA THR A 54 6.22 3.23 -30.26
C THR A 54 6.95 2.33 -31.26
N ASP A 55 7.08 1.03 -30.96
CA ASP A 55 7.78 0.04 -31.79
C ASP A 55 7.17 -0.09 -33.20
N VAL A 56 5.87 0.15 -33.32
CA VAL A 56 5.12 0.09 -34.59
C VAL A 56 4.89 1.47 -35.22
N GLY A 57 5.58 2.51 -34.72
CA GLY A 57 5.40 3.89 -35.16
C GLY A 57 4.02 4.47 -34.84
N GLY A 58 3.33 3.91 -33.85
CA GLY A 58 2.01 4.31 -33.37
C GLY A 58 2.01 5.51 -32.42
N VAL A 59 3.09 6.29 -32.38
CA VAL A 59 3.23 7.51 -31.56
C VAL A 59 3.82 8.64 -32.41
N ALA A 60 3.15 9.78 -32.43
CA ALA A 60 3.64 11.02 -33.03
C ALA A 60 3.63 12.12 -31.97
N LEU A 61 4.79 12.73 -31.73
CA LEU A 61 5.00 13.74 -30.70
C LEU A 61 5.27 15.11 -31.33
N ASP A 62 5.21 16.16 -30.51
CA ASP A 62 5.63 17.51 -30.89
C ASP A 62 4.89 18.12 -32.08
N LEU A 63 3.62 17.81 -32.20
CA LEU A 63 2.77 18.29 -33.28
C LEU A 63 2.33 19.73 -32.94
N PRO A 64 2.78 20.77 -33.68
CA PRO A 64 2.58 22.15 -33.24
C PRO A 64 1.17 22.67 -33.53
N THR A 65 0.39 21.98 -34.36
CA THR A 65 -0.92 22.42 -34.84
C THR A 65 -1.88 21.23 -35.00
N PRO A 66 -3.21 21.46 -34.92
CA PRO A 66 -4.20 20.44 -35.22
C PRO A 66 -4.04 19.83 -36.62
N GLU A 67 -3.65 20.62 -37.62
CA GLU A 67 -3.41 20.16 -38.99
C GLU A 67 -2.22 19.20 -39.06
N ALA A 68 -1.13 19.51 -38.35
CA ALA A 68 0.02 18.61 -38.24
C ALA A 68 -0.36 17.30 -37.52
N ALA A 69 -1.23 17.38 -36.52
CA ALA A 69 -1.73 16.21 -35.79
C ALA A 69 -2.58 15.29 -36.70
N VAL A 70 -3.48 15.84 -37.50
CA VAL A 70 -4.27 15.08 -38.50
C VAL A 70 -3.34 14.42 -39.53
N ALA A 71 -2.38 15.17 -40.08
CA ALA A 71 -1.44 14.64 -41.06
C ALA A 71 -0.61 13.48 -40.50
N ALA A 72 -0.12 13.62 -39.26
CA ALA A 72 0.60 12.56 -38.57
C ALA A 72 -0.28 11.32 -38.34
N ALA A 73 -1.54 11.51 -37.94
CA ALA A 73 -2.50 10.42 -37.75
C ALA A 73 -2.78 9.66 -39.06
N GLN A 74 -2.91 10.37 -40.19
CA GLN A 74 -3.09 9.74 -41.51
C GLN A 74 -1.88 8.91 -41.92
N VAL A 75 -0.66 9.45 -41.77
CA VAL A 75 0.58 8.72 -42.06
C VAL A 75 0.70 7.48 -41.18
N MET A 76 0.41 7.62 -39.89
CA MET A 76 0.41 6.52 -38.92
C MET A 76 -0.60 5.43 -39.31
N LYS A 77 -1.84 5.81 -39.65
CA LYS A 77 -2.89 4.89 -40.11
C LYS A 77 -2.45 4.10 -41.33
N SER A 78 -1.89 4.77 -42.33
CA SER A 78 -1.46 4.14 -43.58
C SER A 78 -0.30 3.17 -43.36
N ARG A 79 0.70 3.55 -42.55
CA ARG A 79 1.82 2.68 -42.21
C ARG A 79 1.34 1.42 -41.48
N ILE A 80 0.58 1.60 -40.40
CA ILE A 80 0.10 0.47 -39.59
C ILE A 80 -0.81 -0.43 -40.40
N GLY A 81 -1.71 0.12 -41.22
CA GLY A 81 -2.57 -0.69 -42.10
C GLY A 81 -1.81 -1.52 -43.13
N HIS A 82 -0.58 -1.11 -43.50
CA HIS A 82 0.28 -1.86 -44.40
C HIS A 82 1.12 -2.92 -43.67
N GLU A 83 1.75 -2.53 -42.55
CA GLU A 83 2.69 -3.38 -41.79
C GLU A 83 1.96 -4.37 -40.87
N HIS A 84 0.77 -4.00 -40.39
CA HIS A 84 -0.07 -4.78 -39.46
C HIS A 84 -1.53 -4.83 -39.94
N PRO A 85 -1.82 -5.47 -41.08
CA PRO A 85 -3.15 -5.47 -41.69
C PRO A 85 -4.24 -6.12 -40.81
N ASP A 86 -3.85 -7.00 -39.89
CA ASP A 86 -4.76 -7.68 -38.97
C ASP A 86 -5.07 -6.86 -37.69
N ALA A 87 -4.40 -5.71 -37.49
CA ALA A 87 -4.61 -4.87 -36.32
C ALA A 87 -5.93 -4.10 -36.43
N CYS A 88 -6.79 -4.21 -35.42
CA CYS A 88 -8.02 -3.43 -35.35
C CYS A 88 -7.73 -2.05 -34.76
N LEU A 89 -7.90 -1.01 -35.57
CA LEU A 89 -7.71 0.38 -35.18
C LEU A 89 -9.02 0.92 -34.59
N ILE A 90 -9.03 1.21 -33.30
CA ILE A 90 -10.18 1.85 -32.62
C ILE A 90 -10.19 3.36 -32.89
N GLY A 91 -9.00 3.96 -33.05
CA GLY A 91 -8.84 5.39 -33.32
C GLY A 91 -7.47 5.91 -32.87
N PHE A 92 -7.46 7.18 -32.48
CA PHE A 92 -6.29 7.93 -32.03
C PHE A 92 -6.56 8.60 -30.70
N GLU A 93 -5.61 8.52 -29.78
CA GLU A 93 -5.61 9.26 -28.54
C GLU A 93 -4.81 10.54 -28.72
N VAL A 94 -5.45 11.68 -28.46
CA VAL A 94 -4.87 13.02 -28.59
C VAL A 94 -4.64 13.59 -27.19
N GLU A 95 -3.41 14.01 -26.93
CA GLU A 95 -2.95 14.51 -25.64
C GLU A 95 -2.20 15.84 -25.79
N PRO A 96 -2.20 16.70 -24.75
CA PRO A 96 -1.25 17.79 -24.67
C PRO A 96 0.18 17.24 -24.60
N MET A 97 1.09 17.84 -25.36
CA MET A 97 2.50 17.53 -25.27
C MET A 97 3.08 18.14 -23.98
N ILE A 98 3.24 17.31 -22.95
CA ILE A 98 3.80 17.75 -21.67
C ILE A 98 5.32 17.89 -21.80
N ARG A 99 5.80 19.13 -21.70
CA ARG A 99 7.23 19.46 -21.69
C ARG A 99 7.56 20.19 -20.40
N VAL A 100 8.18 19.48 -19.46
CA VAL A 100 8.69 20.09 -18.24
C VAL A 100 10.22 20.06 -18.28
N PRO A 101 10.90 21.21 -18.20
CA PRO A 101 12.36 21.23 -18.12
C PRO A 101 12.86 20.36 -16.96
N HIS A 102 13.96 19.64 -17.21
CA HIS A 102 14.59 18.77 -16.23
C HIS A 102 13.72 17.62 -15.71
N SER A 103 12.71 17.22 -16.48
CA SER A 103 11.92 16.03 -16.15
C SER A 103 12.72 14.75 -16.36
N ILE A 104 12.44 13.76 -15.52
CA ILE A 104 12.99 12.41 -15.57
C ILE A 104 11.82 11.45 -15.78
N GLU A 105 11.96 10.53 -16.74
CA GLU A 105 10.98 9.46 -16.94
C GLU A 105 11.29 8.30 -15.99
N LEU A 106 10.27 7.83 -15.28
CA LEU A 106 10.29 6.62 -14.47
C LEU A 106 9.28 5.61 -15.01
N LEU A 107 9.46 4.36 -14.63
CA LEU A 107 8.46 3.31 -14.72
C LEU A 107 8.01 2.95 -13.31
N VAL A 108 6.70 2.85 -13.11
CA VAL A 108 6.09 2.26 -11.91
C VAL A 108 5.09 1.21 -12.35
N GLY A 109 5.27 -0.03 -11.91
CA GLY A 109 4.43 -1.14 -12.35
C GLY A 109 4.04 -2.09 -11.22
N LEU A 110 3.01 -2.88 -11.48
CA LEU A 110 2.49 -3.98 -10.68
C LEU A 110 2.38 -5.19 -11.59
N ALA A 111 2.91 -6.32 -11.17
CA ALA A 111 2.79 -7.59 -11.89
C ALA A 111 2.59 -8.74 -10.91
N GLN A 112 2.09 -9.87 -11.40
CA GLN A 112 1.95 -11.09 -10.60
C GLN A 112 3.19 -11.96 -10.72
N ASP A 113 3.87 -12.17 -9.59
CA ASP A 113 4.87 -13.21 -9.42
C ASP A 113 4.19 -14.56 -9.05
N PRO A 114 4.64 -15.69 -9.62
CA PRO A 114 4.05 -17.00 -9.33
C PRO A 114 4.12 -17.39 -7.84
N VAL A 115 5.18 -17.00 -7.14
CA VAL A 115 5.47 -17.39 -5.75
C VAL A 115 4.95 -16.33 -4.78
N PHE A 116 5.30 -15.06 -5.01
CA PHE A 116 5.04 -13.97 -4.07
C PHE A 116 3.71 -13.25 -4.31
N GLY A 117 2.99 -13.57 -5.39
CA GLY A 117 1.77 -12.86 -5.77
C GLY A 117 2.10 -11.48 -6.34
N PRO A 118 1.32 -10.42 -6.05
CA PRO A 118 1.60 -9.10 -6.60
C PRO A 118 2.97 -8.56 -6.17
N VAL A 119 3.71 -7.98 -7.11
CA VAL A 119 5.02 -7.32 -6.90
C VAL A 119 4.99 -5.97 -7.58
N ILE A 120 5.48 -4.94 -6.88
CA ILE A 120 5.60 -3.59 -7.41
C ILE A 120 7.01 -3.35 -7.90
N THR A 121 7.15 -2.68 -9.04
CA THR A 121 8.43 -2.34 -9.66
C THR A 121 8.54 -0.83 -9.82
N VAL A 122 9.73 -0.27 -9.53
CA VAL A 122 10.10 1.11 -9.82
C VAL A 122 11.44 1.12 -10.51
N GLY A 123 11.59 1.92 -11.55
CA GLY A 123 12.86 2.06 -12.26
C GLY A 123 12.88 3.28 -13.17
N ALA A 124 13.98 3.47 -13.89
CA ALA A 124 14.02 4.47 -14.95
C ALA A 124 13.00 4.11 -16.05
N GLY A 125 12.41 5.13 -16.68
CA GLY A 125 11.48 5.00 -17.80
C GLY A 125 12.15 5.29 -19.15
N GLY A 126 11.45 4.98 -20.23
CA GLY A 126 11.89 5.20 -21.60
C GLY A 126 12.65 4.02 -22.25
N GLU A 127 12.81 4.08 -23.57
CA GLU A 127 13.31 2.96 -24.39
C GLU A 127 14.74 2.51 -24.07
N ALA A 128 15.58 3.44 -23.58
CA ALA A 128 16.98 3.13 -23.27
C ALA A 128 17.18 2.27 -22.00
N VAL A 129 16.13 2.07 -21.20
CA VAL A 129 16.23 1.47 -19.86
C VAL A 129 16.07 -0.05 -19.84
N GLU A 130 15.41 -0.66 -20.83
CA GLU A 130 15.32 -2.14 -20.92
C GLU A 130 16.72 -2.80 -20.93
N VAL A 131 17.73 -2.06 -21.37
CA VAL A 131 19.14 -2.50 -21.45
C VAL A 131 19.91 -2.30 -20.14
N LEU A 132 19.53 -1.33 -19.29
CA LEU A 132 20.30 -0.94 -18.09
C LEU A 132 19.88 -1.65 -16.80
N ALA A 133 18.75 -2.38 -16.82
CA ALA A 133 18.21 -3.15 -15.70
C ALA A 133 18.12 -2.37 -14.36
N ASP A 134 17.89 -1.06 -14.44
CA ASP A 134 17.78 -0.19 -13.26
C ASP A 134 16.37 -0.25 -12.66
N ARG A 135 16.11 -1.30 -11.87
CA ARG A 135 14.81 -1.56 -11.26
C ARG A 135 14.96 -2.00 -9.82
N ALA A 136 14.04 -1.54 -8.97
CA ALA A 136 13.80 -2.06 -7.64
C ALA A 136 12.43 -2.75 -7.62
N LEU A 137 12.32 -3.83 -6.85
CA LEU A 137 11.10 -4.59 -6.63
C LEU A 137 10.74 -4.53 -5.15
N GLU A 138 9.44 -4.58 -4.83
CA GLU A 138 8.95 -4.69 -3.47
C GLU A 138 7.56 -5.35 -3.40
N LEU A 139 7.23 -5.93 -2.24
CA LEU A 139 5.95 -6.63 -2.03
C LEU A 139 4.93 -5.71 -1.35
N PRO A 140 3.71 -5.54 -1.90
CA PRO A 140 2.65 -4.80 -1.23
C PRO A 140 2.13 -5.53 0.02
N PRO A 141 1.61 -4.78 1.02
CA PRO A 141 1.48 -3.32 1.04
C PRO A 141 2.80 -2.58 1.34
N LEU A 142 2.98 -1.41 0.75
CA LEU A 142 4.08 -0.47 1.02
C LEU A 142 3.60 0.71 1.86
N ASP A 143 4.51 1.26 2.67
CA ASP A 143 4.39 2.57 3.30
C ASP A 143 5.41 3.56 2.71
N ASP A 144 5.39 4.81 3.18
CA ASP A 144 6.30 5.86 2.75
C ASP A 144 7.78 5.49 2.91
N GLU A 145 8.14 4.77 3.97
CA GLU A 145 9.54 4.42 4.25
C GLU A 145 10.02 3.34 3.28
N LEU A 146 9.21 2.28 3.07
CA LEU A 146 9.48 1.24 2.09
C LEU A 146 9.53 1.79 0.66
N ALA A 147 8.62 2.69 0.29
CA ALA A 147 8.62 3.32 -1.02
C ALA A 147 9.87 4.20 -1.24
N ARG A 148 10.29 4.98 -0.25
CA ARG A 148 11.54 5.76 -0.32
C ARG A 148 12.77 4.87 -0.43
N ALA A 149 12.83 3.80 0.37
CA ALA A 149 13.91 2.83 0.32
C ALA A 149 13.96 2.16 -1.05
N MET A 150 12.80 1.80 -1.61
CA MET A 150 12.67 1.23 -2.96
C MET A 150 13.23 2.18 -4.03
N ILE A 151 12.86 3.47 -4.01
CA ILE A 151 13.41 4.48 -4.92
C ILE A 151 14.93 4.58 -4.76
N ALA A 152 15.44 4.66 -3.52
CA ALA A 152 16.85 4.83 -3.23
C ALA A 152 17.74 3.67 -3.73
N ARG A 153 17.18 2.47 -3.92
CA ARG A 153 17.89 1.32 -4.50
C ARG A 153 18.13 1.44 -6.01
N THR A 154 17.43 2.34 -6.69
CA THR A 154 17.63 2.58 -8.13
C THR A 154 18.83 3.48 -8.40
N ARG A 155 19.43 3.38 -9.58
CA ARG A 155 20.51 4.26 -10.06
C ARG A 155 19.94 5.62 -10.46
N VAL A 156 18.71 5.66 -10.99
CA VAL A 156 17.99 6.90 -11.34
C VAL A 156 17.73 7.79 -10.14
N SER A 157 17.71 7.25 -8.91
CA SER A 157 17.68 8.04 -7.67
C SER A 157 18.74 9.14 -7.62
N ARG A 158 19.91 8.92 -8.23
CA ARG A 158 20.99 9.93 -8.32
C ARG A 158 20.63 11.11 -9.21
N LEU A 159 19.84 10.87 -10.27
CA LEU A 159 19.32 11.94 -11.12
C LEU A 159 18.16 12.67 -10.41
N LEU A 160 17.30 11.92 -9.73
CA LEU A 160 16.19 12.46 -8.96
C LEU A 160 16.65 13.38 -7.81
N ALA A 161 17.81 13.12 -7.21
CA ALA A 161 18.42 13.98 -6.19
C ALA A 161 18.90 15.35 -6.71
N GLY A 162 18.87 15.58 -8.02
CA GLY A 162 19.37 16.78 -8.67
C GLY A 162 20.89 16.72 -8.91
N TYR A 163 21.36 17.49 -9.90
CA TYR A 163 22.77 17.55 -10.26
C TYR A 163 23.11 18.85 -11.00
N ARG A 164 24.27 19.44 -10.72
CA ARG A 164 24.72 20.71 -11.33
C ARG A 164 23.65 21.80 -11.21
N HIS A 165 22.99 22.17 -12.32
CA HIS A 165 21.94 23.18 -12.41
C HIS A 165 20.52 22.57 -12.45
N VAL A 166 20.42 21.24 -12.40
CA VAL A 166 19.16 20.51 -12.37
C VAL A 166 18.68 20.41 -10.91
N PRO A 167 17.53 21.02 -10.56
CA PRO A 167 16.93 20.89 -9.24
C PRO A 167 16.50 19.43 -8.95
N PRO A 168 16.38 19.06 -7.66
CA PRO A 168 15.86 17.75 -7.27
C PRO A 168 14.39 17.59 -7.72
N ALA A 169 14.03 16.36 -8.04
CA ALA A 169 12.66 15.95 -8.30
C ALA A 169 11.82 15.91 -7.00
N ASP A 170 10.49 16.00 -7.13
CA ASP A 170 9.58 15.78 -6.02
C ASP A 170 9.50 14.27 -5.70
N ILE A 171 10.35 13.80 -4.78
CA ILE A 171 10.37 12.40 -4.33
C ILE A 171 9.07 12.01 -3.65
N ASP A 172 8.43 12.92 -2.92
CA ASP A 172 7.19 12.64 -2.21
C ASP A 172 6.05 12.37 -3.20
N ALA A 173 6.05 13.03 -4.35
CA ALA A 173 5.12 12.72 -5.44
C ALA A 173 5.32 11.32 -6.01
N ILE A 174 6.56 10.84 -6.13
CA ILE A 174 6.83 9.45 -6.55
C ILE A 174 6.32 8.47 -5.50
N VAL A 175 6.61 8.73 -4.22
CA VAL A 175 6.14 7.91 -3.08
C VAL A 175 4.62 7.79 -3.09
N ARG A 176 3.89 8.90 -3.30
CA ARG A 176 2.42 8.88 -3.42
C ARG A 176 1.94 7.97 -4.55
N VAL A 177 2.61 7.95 -5.71
CA VAL A 177 2.25 7.06 -6.82
C VAL A 177 2.54 5.59 -6.49
N ILE A 178 3.67 5.29 -5.87
CA ILE A 178 4.01 3.92 -5.44
C ILE A 178 2.98 3.40 -4.42
N ASN A 179 2.64 4.21 -3.42
CA ASN A 179 1.65 3.85 -2.41
C ASN A 179 0.25 3.73 -3.01
N ALA A 180 -0.10 4.54 -4.02
CA ALA A 180 -1.34 4.38 -4.77
C ALA A 180 -1.39 3.02 -5.51
N VAL A 181 -0.31 2.64 -6.20
CA VAL A 181 -0.22 1.32 -6.86
C VAL A 181 -0.27 0.18 -5.83
N SER A 182 0.34 0.36 -4.66
CA SER A 182 0.22 -0.58 -3.53
C SER A 182 -1.21 -0.71 -3.01
N ALA A 183 -1.91 0.40 -2.81
CA ALA A 183 -3.30 0.39 -2.39
C ALA A 183 -4.20 -0.29 -3.43
N ILE A 184 -3.98 -0.03 -4.72
CA ILE A 184 -4.68 -0.73 -5.82
C ILE A 184 -4.50 -2.25 -5.71
N ALA A 185 -3.27 -2.73 -5.46
CA ALA A 185 -2.99 -4.16 -5.32
C ALA A 185 -3.69 -4.79 -4.10
N VAL A 186 -3.91 -4.01 -3.03
CA VAL A 186 -4.60 -4.45 -1.80
C VAL A 186 -6.11 -4.48 -2.00
N ASP A 187 -6.65 -3.39 -2.52
CA ASP A 187 -8.10 -3.18 -2.62
C ASP A 187 -8.73 -3.97 -3.77
N LEU A 188 -7.97 -4.18 -4.86
CA LEU A 188 -8.47 -4.74 -6.11
C LEU A 188 -7.61 -5.93 -6.57
N PRO A 189 -7.74 -7.12 -5.96
CA PRO A 189 -7.00 -8.33 -6.32
C PRO A 189 -7.15 -8.75 -7.80
N ASP A 190 -8.24 -8.33 -8.44
CA ASP A 190 -8.50 -8.60 -9.85
C ASP A 190 -7.54 -7.86 -10.79
N ILE A 191 -6.87 -6.80 -10.32
CA ILE A 191 -5.83 -6.10 -11.10
C ILE A 191 -4.54 -6.92 -11.02
N VAL A 192 -4.24 -7.59 -12.13
CA VAL A 192 -3.11 -8.51 -12.29
C VAL A 192 -1.92 -7.88 -12.99
N GLU A 193 -2.12 -6.70 -13.58
CA GLU A 193 -1.05 -5.89 -14.16
C GLU A 193 -1.46 -4.43 -14.15
N LEU A 194 -0.54 -3.57 -13.74
CA LEU A 194 -0.64 -2.13 -13.92
C LEU A 194 0.74 -1.65 -14.33
N ASP A 195 0.83 -0.90 -15.42
CA ASP A 195 2.09 -0.34 -15.90
C ASP A 195 1.89 1.16 -16.11
N ILE A 196 2.70 1.99 -15.45
CA ILE A 196 2.77 3.43 -15.68
C ILE A 196 4.14 3.70 -16.27
N ASN A 197 4.17 3.92 -17.58
CA ASN A 197 5.41 4.09 -18.32
C ASN A 197 5.18 4.92 -19.59
N PRO A 198 5.65 6.18 -19.66
CA PRO A 198 6.46 6.86 -18.64
C PRO A 198 5.62 7.56 -17.57
N LEU A 199 6.08 7.49 -16.32
CA LEU A 199 5.76 8.44 -15.25
C LEU A 199 6.77 9.60 -15.35
N LEU A 200 6.33 10.76 -15.79
CA LEU A 200 7.17 11.94 -15.88
C LEU A 200 7.29 12.60 -14.51
N VAL A 201 8.51 12.76 -14.03
CA VAL A 201 8.83 13.32 -12.71
C VAL A 201 9.60 14.62 -12.87
N HIS A 202 9.25 15.64 -12.09
CA HIS A 202 9.93 16.93 -12.09
C HIS A 202 9.87 17.58 -10.69
N PRO A 203 10.54 18.72 -10.45
CA PRO A 203 10.56 19.38 -9.13
C PRO A 203 9.19 19.84 -8.61
N GLY A 204 8.19 19.91 -9.49
CA GLY A 204 6.82 20.34 -9.16
C GLY A 204 5.83 19.19 -9.03
N GLY A 205 6.27 17.93 -9.11
CA GLY A 205 5.41 16.77 -8.98
C GLY A 205 5.66 15.69 -10.04
N VAL A 206 4.60 14.93 -10.33
CA VAL A 206 4.61 13.82 -11.29
C VAL A 206 3.38 13.84 -12.17
N VAL A 207 3.49 13.27 -13.37
CA VAL A 207 2.37 13.01 -14.27
C VAL A 207 2.60 11.74 -15.07
N ALA A 208 1.64 10.81 -15.01
CA ALA A 208 1.62 9.61 -15.84
C ALA A 208 1.22 9.97 -17.28
N LEU A 209 2.13 9.73 -18.23
CA LEU A 209 1.94 10.04 -19.64
C LEU A 209 1.35 8.88 -20.44
N ASP A 210 1.63 7.64 -20.03
CA ASP A 210 0.99 6.44 -20.56
C ASP A 210 0.84 5.42 -19.44
N TYR A 211 -0.23 4.66 -19.50
CA TYR A 211 -0.54 3.65 -18.49
C TYR A 211 -1.45 2.57 -19.05
N ARG A 212 -1.29 1.35 -18.52
CA ARG A 212 -2.04 0.17 -18.93
C ARG A 212 -2.46 -0.61 -17.69
N VAL A 213 -3.68 -1.13 -17.70
CA VAL A 213 -4.21 -1.92 -16.59
C VAL A 213 -4.87 -3.19 -17.12
N ARG A 214 -4.43 -4.35 -16.63
CA ARG A 214 -5.02 -5.65 -16.96
C ARG A 214 -5.74 -6.21 -15.73
N ILE A 215 -6.97 -6.62 -15.97
CA ILE A 215 -7.81 -7.31 -15.00
C ILE A 215 -7.82 -8.80 -15.35
N ALA A 216 -7.88 -9.66 -14.34
CA ALA A 216 -8.07 -11.09 -14.48
C ALA A 216 -9.40 -11.43 -15.19
N GLU A 217 -9.45 -12.57 -15.85
CA GLU A 217 -10.68 -13.07 -16.50
C GLU A 217 -11.72 -13.56 -15.48
N THR A 218 -11.25 -13.99 -14.31
CA THR A 218 -12.08 -14.48 -13.21
C THR A 218 -11.74 -13.72 -11.93
N PRO A 219 -12.72 -13.53 -11.02
CA PRO A 219 -12.46 -12.93 -9.72
C PRO A 219 -11.33 -13.63 -8.98
N GLN A 220 -10.37 -12.84 -8.51
CA GLN A 220 -9.21 -13.28 -7.76
C GLN A 220 -9.44 -13.10 -6.27
N GLN A 221 -8.90 -14.02 -5.48
CA GLN A 221 -8.68 -13.77 -4.06
C GLN A 221 -7.34 -13.05 -3.88
N SER A 222 -7.20 -12.31 -2.78
CA SER A 222 -5.92 -11.69 -2.45
C SER A 222 -4.82 -12.75 -2.32
N ARG A 223 -3.73 -12.55 -3.08
CA ARG A 223 -2.52 -13.37 -3.03
C ARG A 223 -1.34 -12.63 -2.41
N LEU A 224 -1.59 -11.54 -1.69
CA LEU A 224 -0.54 -10.75 -1.04
C LEU A 224 0.30 -11.64 -0.12
N ALA A 225 1.62 -11.63 -0.31
CA ALA A 225 2.53 -12.32 0.60
C ALA A 225 2.48 -11.74 2.02
N ILE A 226 2.37 -10.41 2.11
CA ILE A 226 2.26 -9.66 3.35
C ILE A 226 0.79 -9.32 3.57
N ARG A 227 0.22 -9.68 4.73
CA ARG A 227 -1.17 -9.36 5.03
C ARG A 227 -1.30 -7.85 5.33
N PRO A 228 -2.26 -7.14 4.73
CA PRO A 228 -2.51 -5.75 5.03
C PRO A 228 -3.06 -5.57 6.45
N VAL A 229 -2.98 -4.34 6.96
CA VAL A 229 -3.56 -3.96 8.24
C VAL A 229 -5.08 -4.28 8.21
N PRO A 230 -5.61 -5.08 9.14
CA PRO A 230 -7.02 -5.48 9.15
C PRO A 230 -7.90 -4.36 9.71
N ASN A 231 -8.03 -3.27 8.93
CA ASN A 231 -8.70 -2.03 9.33
C ASN A 231 -10.19 -2.22 9.65
N GLU A 232 -10.82 -3.29 9.15
CA GLU A 232 -12.19 -3.68 9.49
C GLU A 232 -12.40 -3.99 10.98
N TRP A 233 -11.32 -4.23 11.73
CA TRP A 233 -11.34 -4.37 13.19
C TRP A 233 -11.10 -3.06 13.94
N THR A 234 -11.03 -1.94 13.24
CA THR A 234 -11.05 -0.61 13.86
C THR A 234 -12.46 -0.25 14.30
N GLY A 235 -12.61 0.34 15.48
CA GLY A 235 -13.91 0.84 15.92
C GLY A 235 -13.89 1.53 17.28
N ASP A 236 -14.95 2.29 17.52
CA ASP A 236 -15.18 2.97 18.80
C ASP A 236 -15.94 2.02 19.75
N LEU A 237 -15.38 1.83 20.94
CA LEU A 237 -15.91 0.99 22.00
C LEU A 237 -16.17 1.82 23.26
N VAL A 238 -17.09 1.36 24.10
CA VAL A 238 -17.34 1.98 25.41
C VAL A 238 -17.19 0.92 26.49
N THR A 239 -16.37 1.22 27.50
CA THR A 239 -16.22 0.31 28.63
C THR A 239 -17.48 0.30 29.49
N ARG A 240 -17.64 -0.74 30.33
CA ARG A 240 -18.73 -0.79 31.33
C ARG A 240 -18.74 0.41 32.29
N ALA A 241 -17.60 1.06 32.48
CA ALA A 241 -17.45 2.26 33.30
C ALA A 241 -17.73 3.57 32.52
N GLY A 242 -18.15 3.48 31.26
CA GLY A 242 -18.47 4.64 30.42
C GLY A 242 -17.27 5.31 29.77
N VAL A 243 -16.09 4.67 29.74
CA VAL A 243 -14.91 5.21 29.05
C VAL A 243 -15.04 4.95 27.55
N ALA A 244 -15.00 6.01 26.75
CA ALA A 244 -14.92 5.91 25.29
C ALA A 244 -13.49 5.57 24.85
N LEU A 245 -13.38 4.58 23.97
CA LEU A 245 -12.13 4.06 23.42
C LEU A 245 -12.22 4.05 21.89
N HIS A 246 -11.22 4.56 21.21
CA HIS A 246 -10.98 4.26 19.80
C HIS A 246 -9.98 3.11 19.72
N VAL A 247 -10.39 1.96 19.18
CA VAL A 247 -9.54 0.77 19.06
C VAL A 247 -9.19 0.54 17.60
N ARG A 248 -7.92 0.29 17.31
CA ARG A 248 -7.45 -0.09 15.95
C ARG A 248 -6.24 -1.03 16.02
N PRO A 249 -5.95 -1.80 14.96
CA PRO A 249 -4.66 -2.47 14.83
C PRO A 249 -3.50 -1.47 14.87
N VAL A 250 -2.37 -1.94 15.37
CA VAL A 250 -1.09 -1.22 15.34
C VAL A 250 -0.65 -1.01 13.90
N ILE A 251 0.07 0.06 13.63
CA ILE A 251 0.76 0.35 12.37
C ILE A 251 2.24 0.66 12.62
N PRO A 252 3.12 0.58 11.61
CA PRO A 252 4.56 0.79 11.78
C PRO A 252 4.96 2.09 12.49
N THR A 253 4.19 3.17 12.30
CA THR A 253 4.44 4.51 12.86
C THR A 253 4.03 4.69 14.33
N ASP A 254 3.51 3.65 14.99
CA ASP A 254 3.04 3.71 16.38
C ASP A 254 4.15 3.59 17.45
N GLU A 255 5.41 3.51 17.04
CA GLU A 255 6.56 3.31 17.94
C GLU A 255 6.56 4.30 19.12
N ASP A 256 6.37 5.59 18.84
CA ASP A 256 6.38 6.65 19.86
C ASP A 256 5.20 6.55 20.83
N ALA A 257 4.01 6.20 20.32
CA ALA A 257 2.81 6.05 21.15
C ALA A 257 2.97 4.85 22.10
N LEU A 258 3.52 3.73 21.60
CA LEU A 258 3.85 2.56 22.41
C LEU A 258 4.91 2.89 23.46
N ALA A 259 5.96 3.63 23.09
CA ALA A 259 7.00 4.07 24.02
C ALA A 259 6.42 4.91 25.17
N GLU A 260 5.52 5.86 24.86
CA GLU A 260 4.82 6.66 25.87
C GLU A 260 3.98 5.77 26.79
N LEU A 261 3.18 4.85 26.24
CA LEU A 261 2.34 3.96 27.06
C LEU A 261 3.19 3.17 28.06
N PHE A 262 4.29 2.55 27.61
CA PHE A 262 5.10 1.69 28.47
C PHE A 262 5.83 2.43 29.59
N ARG A 263 6.05 3.75 29.47
CA ARG A 263 6.54 4.58 30.59
C ARG A 263 5.56 4.65 31.76
N HIS A 264 4.28 4.34 31.54
CA HIS A 264 3.23 4.38 32.57
C HIS A 264 2.64 3.01 32.91
N VAL A 265 3.22 1.93 32.38
CA VAL A 265 2.85 0.55 32.71
C VAL A 265 3.66 0.09 33.94
N SER A 266 3.01 -0.65 34.84
CA SER A 266 3.67 -1.16 36.05
C SER A 266 4.79 -2.16 35.70
N PRO A 267 5.94 -2.15 36.40
CA PRO A 267 7.05 -3.09 36.18
C PRO A 267 6.66 -4.57 36.22
N GLU A 268 5.68 -4.92 37.06
CA GLU A 268 5.10 -6.27 37.11
C GLU A 268 4.51 -6.67 35.75
N VAL A 269 3.71 -5.81 35.12
CA VAL A 269 3.12 -6.07 33.80
C VAL A 269 4.20 -6.12 32.72
N MET A 270 5.22 -5.26 32.80
CA MET A 270 6.37 -5.33 31.88
C MET A 270 7.14 -6.65 32.02
N ARG A 271 7.26 -7.17 33.25
CA ARG A 271 7.94 -8.44 33.52
C ARG A 271 7.28 -9.60 32.81
N PHE A 272 5.97 -9.73 32.94
CA PHE A 272 5.22 -10.82 32.29
C PHE A 272 5.08 -10.60 30.78
N ARG A 273 4.86 -9.35 30.35
CA ARG A 273 4.71 -9.02 28.93
C ARG A 273 5.93 -9.36 28.09
N PHE A 274 7.12 -9.25 28.67
CA PHE A 274 8.37 -9.49 27.95
C PHE A 274 9.27 -10.55 28.55
N LEU A 275 8.78 -11.29 29.57
CA LEU A 275 9.54 -12.31 30.31
C LEU A 275 10.92 -11.80 30.79
N THR A 276 11.00 -10.52 31.17
CA THR A 276 12.27 -9.86 31.57
C THR A 276 12.07 -8.83 32.68
N GLY A 277 13.02 -8.69 33.61
CA GLY A 277 12.99 -7.67 34.69
C GLY A 277 13.32 -6.24 34.23
N LEU A 278 12.83 -5.82 33.06
CA LEU A 278 13.14 -4.51 32.49
C LEU A 278 12.30 -3.39 33.11
N TRP A 279 12.94 -2.24 33.28
CA TRP A 279 12.31 -0.98 33.72
C TRP A 279 11.91 -0.08 32.54
N GLU A 280 12.46 -0.34 31.35
CA GLU A 280 12.20 0.41 30.12
C GLU A 280 12.21 -0.54 28.91
N VAL A 281 11.36 -0.26 27.93
CA VAL A 281 11.24 -1.06 26.70
C VAL A 281 12.16 -0.46 25.65
N GLY A 282 13.22 -1.19 25.30
CA GLY A 282 14.16 -0.77 24.26
C GLY A 282 13.51 -0.71 22.88
N ARG A 283 14.12 0.10 21.99
CA ARG A 283 13.62 0.37 20.64
C ARG A 283 13.27 -0.88 19.84
N ASP A 284 14.15 -1.89 19.83
CA ASP A 284 13.96 -3.13 19.08
C ASP A 284 12.66 -3.85 19.43
N ARG A 285 12.21 -3.75 20.69
CA ARG A 285 10.95 -4.35 21.13
C ARG A 285 9.75 -3.55 20.67
N LEU A 286 9.84 -2.21 20.69
CA LEU A 286 8.77 -1.36 20.17
C LEU A 286 8.55 -1.59 18.67
N VAL A 287 9.65 -1.71 17.91
CA VAL A 287 9.61 -2.09 16.48
C VAL A 287 8.94 -3.45 16.30
N ALA A 288 9.33 -4.47 17.08
CA ALA A 288 8.68 -5.79 17.00
C ALA A 288 7.19 -5.78 17.39
N MET A 289 6.74 -4.76 18.14
CA MET A 289 5.34 -4.59 18.53
C MET A 289 4.51 -3.76 17.55
N SER A 290 5.16 -2.92 16.72
CA SER A 290 4.49 -2.08 15.72
C SER A 290 4.56 -2.64 14.30
N GLN A 291 5.67 -3.28 13.95
CA GLN A 291 5.92 -3.90 12.65
C GLN A 291 5.66 -5.41 12.75
N VAL A 292 4.39 -5.77 12.87
CA VAL A 292 3.95 -7.16 13.05
C VAL A 292 3.56 -7.82 11.71
N ASP A 293 3.77 -9.13 11.60
CA ASP A 293 3.12 -9.92 10.55
C ASP A 293 1.67 -10.16 10.94
N TYR A 294 0.73 -9.39 10.38
CA TYR A 294 -0.70 -9.48 10.68
C TYR A 294 -1.32 -10.86 10.40
N ARG A 295 -0.63 -11.78 9.69
CA ARG A 295 -1.09 -13.18 9.59
C ARG A 295 -0.93 -13.94 10.90
N ARG A 296 0.13 -13.64 11.66
CA ARG A 296 0.54 -14.40 12.85
C ARG A 296 0.44 -13.59 14.13
N THR A 297 0.50 -12.28 14.06
CA THR A 297 0.50 -11.43 15.23
C THR A 297 -0.30 -10.17 14.94
N ILE A 298 -1.25 -9.88 15.81
CA ILE A 298 -1.97 -8.61 15.80
C ILE A 298 -1.79 -7.94 17.14
N ASN A 299 -1.65 -6.62 17.13
CA ASN A 299 -1.63 -5.81 18.33
C ASN A 299 -2.68 -4.71 18.19
N PHE A 300 -3.69 -4.71 19.04
CA PHE A 300 -4.71 -3.68 19.08
C PHE A 300 -4.31 -2.59 20.05
N LEU A 301 -4.44 -1.35 19.60
CA LEU A 301 -4.18 -0.14 20.38
C LEU A 301 -5.51 0.51 20.76
N ALA A 302 -5.69 0.85 22.03
CA ALA A 302 -6.86 1.57 22.54
C ALA A 302 -6.51 3.00 22.97
N PHE A 303 -7.15 3.96 22.32
CA PHE A 303 -6.96 5.38 22.53
C PHE A 303 -8.14 5.99 23.28
N ALA A 304 -7.86 6.86 24.26
CA ALA A 304 -8.84 7.76 24.84
C ALA A 304 -8.54 9.19 24.35
N GLY A 305 -9.29 9.65 23.34
CA GLY A 305 -8.90 10.83 22.57
C GLY A 305 -7.58 10.56 21.82
N PRO A 306 -6.58 11.45 21.89
CA PRO A 306 -5.28 11.24 21.22
C PRO A 306 -4.33 10.33 22.01
N THR A 307 -4.66 9.98 23.26
CA THR A 307 -3.73 9.29 24.16
C THR A 307 -3.91 7.78 24.06
N LEU A 308 -2.82 7.06 23.78
CA LEU A 308 -2.79 5.60 23.87
C LEU A 308 -2.83 5.18 25.35
N ILE A 309 -3.83 4.40 25.73
CA ILE A 309 -4.04 4.00 27.13
C ILE A 309 -3.99 2.49 27.36
N ALA A 310 -4.05 1.68 26.31
CA ALA A 310 -3.86 0.25 26.41
C ALA A 310 -3.46 -0.41 25.07
N THR A 311 -2.86 -1.58 25.17
CA THR A 311 -2.49 -2.47 24.05
C THR A 311 -2.95 -3.89 24.38
N ALA A 312 -3.43 -4.62 23.38
CA ALA A 312 -3.74 -6.04 23.47
C ALA A 312 -3.16 -6.76 22.25
N MET A 313 -2.11 -7.56 22.48
CA MET A 313 -1.46 -8.34 21.43
C MET A 313 -1.95 -9.79 21.48
N LEU A 314 -2.20 -10.34 20.30
CA LEU A 314 -2.50 -11.74 20.07
C LEU A 314 -1.44 -12.30 19.12
N ALA A 315 -0.65 -13.28 19.56
CA ALA A 315 0.41 -13.92 18.78
C ALA A 315 0.09 -15.40 18.58
N CYS A 316 -0.11 -15.80 17.32
CA CYS A 316 -0.51 -17.14 16.92
C CYS A 316 0.69 -18.06 16.66
N ASP A 317 0.47 -19.35 16.87
CA ASP A 317 1.35 -20.40 16.38
C ASP A 317 1.32 -20.50 14.84
N PRO A 318 2.30 -21.19 14.21
CA PRO A 318 2.35 -21.32 12.74
C PRO A 318 1.10 -21.93 12.11
N ASP A 319 0.36 -22.75 12.86
CA ASP A 319 -0.84 -23.47 12.39
C ASP A 319 -2.14 -22.69 12.65
N LEU A 320 -2.07 -21.50 13.26
CA LEU A 320 -3.19 -20.65 13.66
C LEU A 320 -4.22 -21.36 14.56
N THR A 321 -3.79 -22.39 15.30
CA THR A 321 -4.68 -23.14 16.19
C THR A 321 -4.69 -22.56 17.59
N ARG A 322 -3.56 -21.99 18.01
CA ARG A 322 -3.34 -21.44 19.34
C ARG A 322 -2.77 -20.05 19.25
N ALA A 323 -3.20 -19.16 20.14
CA ALA A 323 -2.62 -17.83 20.23
C ALA A 323 -2.43 -17.38 21.67
N GLU A 324 -1.33 -16.69 21.92
CA GLU A 324 -1.03 -16.06 23.20
C GLU A 324 -1.56 -14.62 23.19
N LEU A 325 -2.35 -14.29 24.21
CA LEU A 325 -2.90 -12.97 24.46
C LEU A 325 -2.10 -12.27 25.56
N ALA A 326 -1.70 -11.03 25.30
CA ALA A 326 -1.06 -10.18 26.30
C ALA A 326 -1.64 -8.77 26.27
N VAL A 327 -2.10 -8.29 27.42
CA VAL A 327 -2.74 -6.97 27.57
C VAL A 327 -1.90 -6.08 28.49
N SER A 328 -1.72 -4.83 28.09
CA SER A 328 -1.09 -3.79 28.94
C SER A 328 -1.97 -2.56 28.99
N VAL A 329 -2.21 -2.05 30.20
CA VAL A 329 -3.06 -0.88 30.43
C VAL A 329 -2.29 0.16 31.25
N HIS A 330 -2.39 1.41 30.83
CA HIS A 330 -1.86 2.57 31.52
C HIS A 330 -2.39 2.60 32.96
N ARG A 331 -1.52 2.87 33.94
CA ARG A 331 -1.85 2.76 35.38
C ARG A 331 -3.12 3.53 35.80
N ASP A 332 -3.31 4.74 35.31
CA ASP A 332 -4.47 5.60 35.64
C ASP A 332 -5.80 5.16 35.02
N TRP A 333 -5.75 4.15 34.15
CA TRP A 333 -6.91 3.58 33.46
C TRP A 333 -7.26 2.17 33.96
N LYS A 334 -6.47 1.62 34.90
CA LYS A 334 -6.81 0.36 35.58
C LYS A 334 -8.13 0.49 36.35
N GLY A 335 -8.89 -0.60 36.41
CA GLY A 335 -10.18 -0.65 37.10
C GLY A 335 -11.35 0.02 36.37
N LYS A 336 -11.14 0.62 35.18
CA LYS A 336 -12.19 1.29 34.39
C LYS A 336 -12.79 0.40 33.28
N GLY A 337 -12.56 -0.90 33.34
CA GLY A 337 -13.06 -1.88 32.36
C GLY A 337 -12.31 -1.90 31.01
N VAL A 338 -11.17 -1.21 30.87
CA VAL A 338 -10.42 -1.13 29.61
C VAL A 338 -9.91 -2.50 29.16
N SER A 339 -9.25 -3.26 30.05
CA SER A 339 -8.78 -4.62 29.73
C SER A 339 -9.93 -5.51 29.27
N TRP A 340 -11.08 -5.43 29.93
CA TRP A 340 -12.26 -6.24 29.60
C TRP A 340 -12.68 -6.00 28.15
N THR A 341 -12.91 -4.73 27.81
CA THR A 341 -13.35 -4.32 26.48
C THR A 341 -12.35 -4.72 25.41
N LEU A 342 -11.05 -4.63 25.69
CA LEU A 342 -10.00 -5.07 24.77
C LEU A 342 -9.95 -6.59 24.59
N VAL A 343 -9.98 -7.36 25.68
CA VAL A 343 -9.98 -8.84 25.58
C VAL A 343 -11.21 -9.31 24.81
N GLU A 344 -12.38 -8.73 25.05
CA GLU A 344 -13.60 -9.05 24.30
C GLU A 344 -13.42 -8.77 22.80
N HIS A 345 -12.82 -7.62 22.46
CA HIS A 345 -12.51 -7.28 21.08
C HIS A 345 -11.55 -8.29 20.44
N VAL A 346 -10.46 -8.65 21.11
CA VAL A 346 -9.47 -9.61 20.62
C VAL A 346 -10.05 -11.02 20.49
N LEU A 347 -10.90 -11.47 21.42
CA LEU A 347 -11.54 -12.78 21.32
C LEU A 347 -12.53 -12.86 20.15
N ARG A 348 -13.20 -11.76 19.79
CA ARG A 348 -14.01 -11.71 18.56
C ARG A 348 -13.13 -11.81 17.32
N TYR A 349 -12.00 -11.10 17.29
CA TYR A 349 -11.01 -11.22 16.21
C TYR A 349 -10.52 -12.67 16.09
N ALA A 350 -10.09 -13.27 17.19
CA ALA A 350 -9.57 -14.64 17.20
C ALA A 350 -10.57 -15.66 16.64
N ARG A 351 -11.86 -15.54 17.01
CA ARG A 351 -12.91 -16.41 16.45
C ARG A 351 -13.13 -16.20 14.96
N ALA A 352 -13.09 -14.95 14.48
CA ALA A 352 -13.24 -14.65 13.06
C ALA A 352 -12.08 -15.18 12.23
N GLU A 353 -10.87 -15.21 12.79
CA GLU A 353 -9.67 -15.80 12.20
C GLU A 353 -9.62 -17.34 12.33
N GLY A 354 -10.60 -17.96 13.00
CA GLY A 354 -10.64 -19.42 13.18
C GLY A 354 -9.67 -19.96 14.24
N ILE A 355 -9.13 -19.11 15.11
CA ILE A 355 -8.24 -19.51 16.19
C ILE A 355 -9.03 -20.27 17.25
N SER A 356 -8.63 -21.52 17.50
CA SER A 356 -9.39 -22.44 18.34
C SER A 356 -9.16 -22.25 19.84
N THR A 357 -7.96 -21.82 20.23
CA THR A 357 -7.53 -21.68 21.62
C THR A 357 -6.79 -20.37 21.80
N VAL A 358 -7.17 -19.57 22.79
CA VAL A 358 -6.43 -18.37 23.19
C VAL A 358 -5.91 -18.62 24.59
N GLU A 359 -4.62 -18.43 24.80
CA GLU A 359 -3.99 -18.59 26.11
C GLU A 359 -3.39 -17.28 26.60
N SER A 360 -3.26 -17.12 27.90
CA SER A 360 -2.64 -15.95 28.52
C SER A 360 -1.74 -16.42 29.66
N ILE A 361 -0.57 -15.78 29.78
CA ILE A 361 0.42 -16.05 30.83
C ILE A 361 0.37 -14.89 31.82
N GLU A 362 -0.06 -15.18 33.04
CA GLU A 362 -0.26 -14.18 34.08
C GLU A 362 0.52 -14.49 35.35
N SER A 363 0.84 -13.46 36.12
CA SER A 363 1.33 -13.61 37.49
C SER A 363 0.28 -14.30 38.35
N ILE A 364 0.67 -15.24 39.21
CA ILE A 364 -0.23 -15.80 40.22
C ILE A 364 -0.79 -14.72 41.17
N ASP A 365 -0.05 -13.64 41.35
CA ASP A 365 -0.39 -12.50 42.22
C ASP A 365 -1.29 -11.46 41.53
N ASN A 366 -1.46 -11.55 40.20
CA ASN A 366 -2.30 -10.63 39.42
C ASN A 366 -3.79 -11.03 39.49
N HIS A 367 -4.35 -10.95 40.70
CA HIS A 367 -5.74 -11.36 40.96
C HIS A 367 -6.78 -10.63 40.09
N ALA A 368 -6.49 -9.39 39.69
CA ALA A 368 -7.39 -8.62 38.83
C ALA A 368 -7.47 -9.20 37.41
N ALA A 369 -6.33 -9.57 36.81
CA ALA A 369 -6.31 -10.23 35.49
C ALA A 369 -6.95 -11.62 35.56
N LEU A 370 -6.58 -12.43 36.56
CA LEU A 370 -7.14 -13.77 36.73
C LEU A 370 -8.66 -13.77 36.95
N SER A 371 -9.20 -12.74 37.60
CA SER A 371 -10.66 -12.58 37.79
C SER A 371 -11.34 -12.23 36.47
N LEU A 372 -10.77 -11.29 35.70
CA LEU A 372 -11.25 -10.92 34.38
C LEU A 372 -11.25 -12.10 33.42
N GLU A 373 -10.17 -12.86 33.38
CA GLU A 373 -10.03 -14.03 32.49
C GLU A 373 -11.06 -15.11 32.82
N ARG A 374 -11.29 -15.41 34.10
CA ARG A 374 -12.34 -16.35 34.54
C ARG A 374 -13.73 -15.90 34.12
N GLU A 375 -14.05 -14.62 34.29
CA GLU A 375 -15.34 -14.07 33.86
C GLU A 375 -15.49 -14.09 32.32
N MET A 376 -14.37 -14.08 31.59
CA MET A 376 -14.31 -14.22 30.12
C MET A 376 -14.31 -15.68 29.63
N GLY A 377 -14.35 -16.64 30.56
CA GLY A 377 -14.45 -18.07 30.28
C GLY A 377 -13.11 -18.80 30.20
N PHE A 378 -11.99 -18.15 30.50
CA PHE A 378 -10.69 -18.82 30.56
C PHE A 378 -10.61 -19.77 31.76
N VAL A 379 -10.04 -20.94 31.53
CA VAL A 379 -9.85 -22.02 32.49
C VAL A 379 -8.36 -22.13 32.84
N PRO A 380 -7.99 -22.09 34.14
CA PRO A 380 -6.62 -22.30 34.57
C PRO A 380 -6.08 -23.65 34.12
N GLN A 381 -4.89 -23.66 33.53
CA GLN A 381 -4.16 -24.87 33.16
C GLN A 381 -3.05 -25.15 34.17
N GLY A 382 -2.73 -26.43 34.38
CA GLY A 382 -1.51 -26.82 35.10
C GLY A 382 -0.28 -26.70 34.18
N GLY A 383 0.83 -26.15 34.69
CA GLY A 383 2.14 -26.24 34.01
C GLY A 383 2.83 -24.92 33.58
N GLY A 384 2.80 -23.86 34.40
CA GLY A 384 3.63 -22.66 34.22
C GLY A 384 4.96 -22.70 35.00
N GLU A 385 5.86 -21.73 34.76
CA GLU A 385 7.04 -21.54 35.60
C GLU A 385 6.67 -21.12 37.04
N PRO A 386 7.57 -21.27 38.04
CA PRO A 386 7.28 -20.86 39.41
C PRO A 386 6.88 -19.37 39.53
N GLY A 387 5.64 -19.12 39.94
CA GLY A 387 5.06 -17.77 40.05
C GLY A 387 4.13 -17.37 38.90
N GLU A 388 3.98 -18.23 37.90
CA GLU A 388 3.15 -17.99 36.71
C GLU A 388 1.91 -18.88 36.69
N ARG A 389 0.89 -18.44 35.96
CA ARG A 389 -0.32 -19.21 35.67
C ARG A 389 -0.69 -19.04 34.20
N VAL A 390 -0.81 -20.16 33.51
CA VAL A 390 -1.36 -20.22 32.15
C VAL A 390 -2.88 -20.41 32.26
N VAL A 391 -3.65 -19.59 31.55
CA VAL A 391 -5.10 -19.74 31.40
C VAL A 391 -5.45 -19.92 29.93
N ARG A 392 -6.53 -20.66 29.61
CA ARG A 392 -6.97 -20.98 28.25
C ARG A 392 -8.46 -20.86 28.03
#